data_AF-A0A2J6HE03-F1
#
_entry.id   AF-A0A2J6HE03-F1
#
_cell.length_a   1.000
_cell.length_b   1.000
_cell.length_c   1.000
_cell.angle_alpha   90.00
_cell.angle_beta   90.00
_cell.angle_gamma   90.00
#
_symmetry.space_group_name_H-M   'P 1'
#
loop_
_entity.id
_entity.type
_entity.pdbx_description
1 polymer ?
#
loop_
_entity_poly.entity_id
_entity_poly.type
_entity_poly.pdbx_seq_one_letter_code
_entity_poly.pdbx_strand_id
1 'polypeptide(L)'
;MDLTTILTVAGKPGLFKVHSQTKSGLIAESLIDGKKVPVFANDRVSSLSDISIFTTGDDMPLADVFAVLFKKLNGEKAIDPKSDKYELFAFMDEHLPEWDEDRVYPSDLKKLFTWYNILIEHKLIDLEIEEEEKADEAEGEEESKKDENES
;
A
#
# COMPACT_ATOMS: atom_id res chain seq x y z
N MET A 1 1.04 -7.55 9.02
CA MET A 1 1.85 -7.28 7.80
C MET A 1 2.75 -6.06 8.02
N ASP A 2 4.05 -6.10 7.67
CA ASP A 2 4.96 -4.94 7.83
C ASP A 2 5.37 -4.35 6.47
N LEU A 3 4.65 -3.29 6.05
CA LEU A 3 4.93 -2.56 4.82
C LEU A 3 5.99 -1.48 4.95
N THR A 4 6.41 -1.12 6.18
CA THR A 4 7.40 -0.05 6.41
C THR A 4 8.78 -0.40 5.86
N THR A 5 9.05 -1.70 5.72
CA THR A 5 10.30 -2.23 5.15
C THR A 5 10.22 -2.46 3.65
N ILE A 6 9.06 -2.23 3.01
CA ILE A 6 8.84 -2.43 1.58
C ILE A 6 8.75 -1.08 0.87
N LEU A 7 9.60 -0.90 -0.13
CA LEU A 7 9.82 0.37 -0.79
C LEU A 7 9.52 0.28 -2.28
N THR A 8 9.08 1.41 -2.84
CA THR A 8 9.14 1.69 -4.27
C THR A 8 10.27 2.67 -4.55
N VAL A 9 10.93 2.51 -5.69
CA VAL A 9 11.97 3.43 -6.15
C VAL A 9 11.55 3.96 -7.52
N ALA A 10 11.35 5.27 -7.63
CA ALA A 10 10.90 5.87 -8.87
C ALA A 10 11.82 5.52 -10.04
N GLY A 11 11.24 5.10 -11.17
CA GLY A 11 11.99 4.68 -12.35
C GLY A 11 12.53 3.25 -12.29
N LYS A 12 12.36 2.52 -11.19
CA LYS A 12 12.66 1.08 -11.10
C LYS A 12 11.35 0.28 -10.98
N PRO A 13 11.20 -0.83 -11.71
CA PRO A 13 10.02 -1.68 -11.60
C PRO A 13 10.06 -2.50 -10.30
N GLY A 14 8.87 -2.83 -9.79
CA GLY A 14 8.71 -3.75 -8.66
C GLY A 14 8.79 -3.10 -7.29
N LEU A 15 9.09 -3.95 -6.31
CA LEU A 15 9.21 -3.62 -4.90
C LEU A 15 10.61 -3.98 -4.40
N PHE A 16 11.06 -3.25 -3.39
CA PHE A 16 12.37 -3.42 -2.78
C PHE A 16 12.23 -3.55 -1.27
N LYS A 17 12.77 -4.61 -0.67
CA LYS A 17 12.80 -4.79 0.78
C LYS A 17 14.06 -4.17 1.37
N VAL A 18 13.95 -3.39 2.43
CA VAL A 18 15.12 -2.85 3.15
C VAL A 18 15.95 -4.01 3.70
N HIS A 19 17.23 -4.06 3.34
CA HIS A 19 18.17 -5.07 3.82
C HIS A 19 19.08 -4.53 4.92
N SER A 20 19.63 -3.33 4.74
CA SER A 20 20.47 -2.67 5.75
C SER A 20 20.59 -1.17 5.51
N GLN A 21 20.87 -0.40 6.57
CA GLN A 21 21.22 1.01 6.45
C GLN A 21 22.72 1.21 6.23
N THR A 22 23.07 2.29 5.54
CA THR A 22 24.46 2.71 5.29
C THR A 22 24.62 4.19 5.62
N LYS A 23 25.86 4.68 5.66
CA LYS A 23 26.11 6.12 5.91
C LYS A 23 25.55 7.05 4.83
N SER A 24 25.31 6.54 3.62
CA SER A 24 24.91 7.34 2.46
C SER A 24 23.48 7.04 1.98
N GLY A 25 22.73 6.21 2.70
CA GLY A 25 21.42 5.71 2.29
C GLY A 25 21.17 4.30 2.84
N LEU A 26 20.60 3.41 2.03
CA LEU A 26 20.31 2.04 2.41
C LEU A 26 20.62 1.04 1.29
N ILE A 27 20.75 -0.23 1.65
CA ILE A 27 20.76 -1.35 0.72
C ILE A 27 19.37 -1.96 0.75
N ALA A 28 18.74 -2.06 -0.43
CA ALA A 28 17.46 -2.72 -0.60
C ALA A 28 17.62 -3.94 -1.51
N GLU A 29 16.82 -4.96 -1.28
CA GLU A 29 16.75 -6.18 -2.08
C GLU A 29 15.52 -6.12 -2.99
N SER A 30 15.75 -6.23 -4.29
CA SER A 30 14.67 -6.32 -5.29
C SER A 30 13.87 -7.60 -5.09
N LEU A 31 12.55 -7.47 -4.94
CA LEU A 31 11.65 -8.61 -4.83
C LEU A 31 11.34 -9.25 -6.20
N ILE A 32 11.87 -8.73 -7.31
CA ILE A 32 11.70 -9.37 -8.62
C ILE A 32 12.83 -10.37 -8.90
N ASP A 33 14.08 -10.00 -8.58
CA ASP A 33 15.26 -10.77 -8.98
C ASP A 33 16.23 -11.06 -7.83
N GLY A 34 15.90 -10.68 -6.59
CA GLY A 34 16.71 -10.91 -5.39
C GLY A 34 18.01 -10.08 -5.36
N LYS A 35 18.20 -9.13 -6.29
CA LYS A 35 19.44 -8.35 -6.33
C LYS A 35 19.43 -7.25 -5.30
N LYS A 36 20.56 -7.11 -4.60
CA LYS A 36 20.81 -6.01 -3.68
C LYS A 36 21.23 -4.77 -4.48
N VAL A 37 20.51 -3.68 -4.27
CA VAL A 37 20.77 -2.39 -4.90
C VAL A 37 20.98 -1.32 -3.83
N PRO A 38 21.97 -0.42 -4.01
CA PRO A 38 22.05 0.77 -3.19
C PRO A 38 20.89 1.71 -3.55
N VAL A 39 20.30 2.30 -2.53
CA VAL A 39 19.29 3.35 -2.62
C VAL A 39 19.81 4.55 -1.83
N PHE A 40 20.02 5.66 -2.54
CA PHE A 40 20.64 6.86 -1.99
C PHE A 40 19.60 7.89 -1.55
N ALA A 41 19.99 8.83 -0.70
CA ALA A 41 19.08 9.88 -0.21
C ALA A 41 18.45 10.76 -1.30
N ASN A 42 19.06 10.84 -2.49
CA ASN A 42 18.52 11.59 -3.63
C ASN A 42 17.57 10.75 -4.50
N ASP A 43 17.49 9.44 -4.28
CA ASP A 43 16.51 8.60 -4.98
C ASP A 43 15.12 8.95 -4.46
N ARG A 44 14.13 9.00 -5.36
CA ARG A 44 12.74 9.17 -4.96
C ARG A 44 12.19 7.82 -4.51
N VAL A 45 12.13 7.65 -3.20
CA VAL A 45 11.71 6.43 -2.53
C VAL A 45 10.42 6.70 -1.78
N SER A 46 9.48 5.77 -1.84
CA SER A 46 8.27 5.80 -1.02
C SER A 46 8.08 4.44 -0.36
N SER A 47 7.80 4.44 0.94
CA SER A 47 7.36 3.24 1.65
C SER A 47 5.95 2.87 1.20
N LEU A 48 5.65 1.57 1.13
CA LEU A 48 4.28 1.12 0.87
C LEU A 48 3.33 1.51 2.00
N SER A 49 3.83 1.67 3.23
CA SER A 49 3.05 2.16 4.37
C SER A 49 2.52 3.58 4.19
N ASP A 50 3.19 4.39 3.37
CA ASP A 50 2.88 5.83 3.22
C ASP A 50 1.94 6.09 2.04
N ILE A 51 1.50 5.03 1.35
CA ILE A 51 0.66 5.12 0.16
C ILE A 51 -0.75 4.68 0.52
N SER A 52 -1.72 5.45 0.05
CA SER A 52 -3.16 5.17 0.16
C SER A 52 -3.83 5.20 -1.22
N ILE A 53 -5.01 4.59 -1.29
CA ILE A 53 -5.93 4.63 -2.42
C ILE A 53 -7.09 5.56 -2.04
N PHE A 54 -7.50 6.42 -2.98
CA PHE A 54 -8.68 7.25 -2.80
C PHE A 54 -9.93 6.38 -2.76
N THR A 55 -10.76 6.62 -1.75
CA THR A 55 -12.09 6.03 -1.62
C THR A 55 -13.15 7.13 -1.65
N THR A 56 -14.41 6.73 -1.69
CA THR A 56 -15.56 7.64 -1.58
C THR A 56 -15.64 8.36 -0.23
N GLY A 57 -14.94 7.86 0.79
CA GLY A 57 -14.79 8.48 2.10
C GLY A 57 -13.34 8.85 2.38
N ASP A 58 -12.77 8.28 3.44
CA ASP A 58 -11.37 8.47 3.81
C ASP A 58 -10.43 7.62 2.95
N ASP A 59 -9.25 8.15 2.67
CA ASP A 59 -8.24 7.44 1.89
C ASP A 59 -7.83 6.13 2.60
N MET A 60 -7.86 5.01 1.88
CA MET A 60 -7.56 3.71 2.47
C MET A 60 -6.07 3.38 2.28
N PRO A 61 -5.31 3.13 3.36
CA PRO A 61 -3.92 2.71 3.26
C PRO A 61 -3.75 1.42 2.45
N LEU A 62 -2.63 1.27 1.75
CA LEU A 62 -2.36 0.05 0.99
C LEU A 62 -2.32 -1.22 1.85
N ALA A 63 -1.96 -1.10 3.13
CA ALA A 63 -2.02 -2.21 4.08
C ALA A 63 -3.44 -2.82 4.11
N ASP A 64 -4.45 -1.98 4.34
CA ASP A 64 -5.85 -2.40 4.39
C ASP A 64 -6.35 -2.90 3.03
N VAL A 65 -6.01 -2.19 1.94
CA VAL A 65 -6.39 -2.61 0.58
C VAL A 65 -5.85 -4.01 0.28
N PHE A 66 -4.57 -4.28 0.57
CA PHE A 66 -3.97 -5.59 0.36
C PHE A 66 -4.56 -6.65 1.28
N ALA A 67 -4.92 -6.31 2.52
CA ALA A 67 -5.58 -7.23 3.43
C ALA A 67 -6.99 -7.63 2.94
N VAL A 68 -7.78 -6.66 2.46
CA VAL A 68 -9.10 -6.90 1.85
C VAL A 68 -8.96 -7.80 0.62
N LEU A 69 -8.02 -7.48 -0.28
CA LEU A 69 -7.76 -8.29 -1.47
C LEU A 69 -7.32 -9.71 -1.08
N PHE A 70 -6.40 -9.86 -0.13
CA PHE A 70 -5.94 -11.16 0.35
C PHE A 70 -7.08 -12.01 0.90
N LYS A 71 -7.95 -11.43 1.73
CA LYS A 71 -9.12 -12.11 2.30
C LYS A 71 -10.09 -12.55 1.20
N LYS A 72 -10.43 -11.67 0.26
CA LYS A 72 -11.36 -11.99 -0.83
C LYS A 72 -10.81 -12.99 -1.84
N LEU A 73 -9.50 -12.93 -2.11
CA LEU A 73 -8.81 -13.82 -3.04
C LEU A 73 -8.25 -15.08 -2.37
N ASN A 74 -8.55 -15.31 -1.09
CA ASN A 74 -8.05 -16.45 -0.31
C ASN A 74 -6.51 -16.63 -0.37
N GLY A 75 -5.78 -15.51 -0.36
CA GLY A 75 -4.31 -15.49 -0.46
C GLY A 75 -3.76 -15.79 -1.86
N GLU A 76 -4.60 -15.76 -2.89
CA GLU A 76 -4.17 -15.89 -4.29
C GLU A 76 -3.82 -14.54 -4.91
N LYS A 77 -3.18 -14.60 -6.08
CA LYS A 77 -2.83 -13.43 -6.90
C LYS A 77 -4.09 -12.74 -7.41
N ALA A 78 -4.01 -11.43 -7.56
CA ALA A 78 -5.02 -10.62 -8.22
C ALA A 78 -4.94 -10.79 -9.75
N ILE A 79 -5.85 -10.10 -10.45
CA ILE A 79 -5.88 -10.01 -11.91
C ILE A 79 -4.52 -9.61 -12.52
N ASP A 80 -4.30 -9.97 -13.79
CA ASP A 80 -3.10 -9.56 -14.53
C ASP A 80 -3.04 -8.01 -14.60
N PRO A 81 -1.98 -7.37 -14.07
CA PRO A 81 -1.81 -5.92 -14.17
C PRO A 81 -1.72 -5.39 -15.62
N LYS A 82 -1.60 -6.26 -16.62
CA LYS A 82 -1.60 -5.90 -18.04
C LYS A 82 -3.00 -5.94 -18.68
N SER A 83 -4.02 -6.37 -17.93
CA SER A 83 -5.41 -6.31 -18.34
C SER A 83 -5.83 -4.90 -18.75
N ASP A 84 -6.91 -4.83 -19.52
CA ASP A 84 -7.44 -3.56 -19.98
C ASP A 84 -8.09 -2.77 -18.84
N LYS A 85 -8.33 -1.47 -19.07
CA LYS A 85 -8.88 -0.58 -18.05
C LYS A 85 -10.19 -1.12 -17.45
N TYR A 86 -11.09 -1.62 -18.29
CA TYR A 86 -12.42 -2.04 -17.85
C TYR A 86 -12.34 -3.28 -16.97
N GLU A 87 -11.47 -4.24 -17.31
CA GLU A 87 -11.19 -5.41 -16.46
C GLU A 87 -10.62 -5.01 -15.10
N LEU A 88 -9.66 -4.08 -15.06
CA LEU A 88 -9.07 -3.61 -13.81
C LEU A 88 -10.08 -2.88 -12.92
N PHE A 89 -10.97 -2.09 -13.53
CA PHE A 89 -12.02 -1.34 -12.82
C PHE A 89 -13.08 -2.29 -12.27
N ALA A 90 -13.58 -3.21 -13.10
CA ALA A 90 -14.55 -4.22 -12.67
C ALA A 90 -14.00 -5.10 -11.52
N PHE A 91 -12.71 -5.42 -11.55
CA PHE A 91 -12.06 -6.15 -10.47
C PHE A 91 -12.06 -5.35 -9.15
N MET A 92 -11.79 -4.04 -9.22
CA MET A 92 -11.90 -3.15 -8.07
C MET A 92 -13.34 -3.03 -7.57
N ASP A 93 -14.34 -2.89 -8.45
CA ASP A 93 -15.74 -2.80 -8.06
C ASP A 93 -16.22 -4.05 -7.30
N GLU A 94 -15.74 -5.22 -7.71
CA GLU A 94 -16.06 -6.50 -7.05
C GLU A 94 -15.36 -6.63 -5.68
N HIS A 95 -14.09 -6.20 -5.59
CA HIS A 95 -13.24 -6.49 -4.43
C HIS A 95 -13.13 -5.33 -3.43
N LEU A 96 -13.27 -4.08 -3.86
CA LEU A 96 -13.21 -2.87 -3.06
C LEU A 96 -14.22 -1.84 -3.60
N PRO A 97 -15.54 -2.05 -3.44
CA PRO A 97 -16.58 -1.21 -4.05
C PRO A 97 -16.59 0.25 -3.56
N GLU A 98 -15.87 0.55 -2.49
CA GLU A 98 -15.76 1.88 -1.89
C GLU A 98 -14.69 2.76 -2.54
N TRP A 99 -13.88 2.24 -3.47
CA TRP A 99 -12.84 2.99 -4.18
C TRP A 99 -13.39 4.13 -5.05
N ASP A 100 -12.59 5.18 -5.26
CA ASP A 100 -12.97 6.33 -6.08
C ASP A 100 -12.42 6.19 -7.52
N GLU A 101 -13.30 5.82 -8.46
CA GLU A 101 -12.95 5.61 -9.87
C GLU A 101 -12.54 6.89 -10.63
N ASP A 102 -12.96 8.07 -10.15
CA ASP A 102 -12.66 9.36 -10.75
C ASP A 102 -11.25 9.84 -10.37
N ARG A 103 -10.79 9.47 -9.17
CA ARG A 103 -9.48 9.87 -8.62
C ARG A 103 -8.38 8.85 -8.82
N VAL A 104 -8.73 7.57 -9.01
CA VAL A 104 -7.74 6.49 -9.17
C VAL A 104 -7.53 6.17 -10.65
N TYR A 105 -6.33 6.45 -11.15
CA TYR A 105 -6.02 6.20 -12.56
C TYR A 105 -5.76 4.72 -12.84
N PRO A 106 -5.98 4.25 -14.08
CA PRO A 106 -5.66 2.89 -14.47
C PRO A 106 -4.19 2.53 -14.21
N SER A 107 -3.26 3.48 -14.35
CA SER A 107 -1.85 3.26 -14.03
C SER A 107 -1.59 2.93 -12.57
N ASP A 108 -2.40 3.44 -11.66
CA ASP A 108 -2.25 3.20 -10.23
C ASP A 108 -2.83 1.84 -9.86
N LEU A 109 -3.95 1.44 -10.47
CA LEU A 109 -4.45 0.06 -10.37
C LEU A 109 -3.41 -0.96 -10.89
N LYS A 110 -2.76 -0.67 -12.02
CA LYS A 110 -1.68 -1.53 -12.54
C LYS A 110 -0.53 -1.67 -11.55
N LYS A 111 -0.13 -0.58 -10.88
CA LYS A 111 0.90 -0.64 -9.83
C LYS A 111 0.40 -1.44 -8.64
N LEU A 112 -0.80 -1.16 -8.14
CA LEU A 112 -1.44 -1.83 -7.01
C LEU A 112 -1.43 -3.35 -7.18
N PHE A 113 -1.96 -3.86 -8.30
CA PHE A 113 -2.01 -5.30 -8.55
C PHE A 113 -0.64 -5.91 -8.79
N THR A 114 0.29 -5.16 -9.41
CA THR A 114 1.69 -5.62 -9.55
C THR A 114 2.32 -5.80 -8.18
N TRP A 115 2.15 -4.84 -7.28
CA TRP A 115 2.69 -4.87 -5.93
C TRP A 115 2.06 -5.98 -5.10
N TYR A 116 0.73 -6.08 -5.09
CA TYR A 116 0.01 -7.17 -4.43
C TYR A 116 0.52 -8.54 -4.88
N ASN A 117 0.63 -8.76 -6.19
CA ASN A 117 1.11 -10.04 -6.73
C ASN A 117 2.55 -10.36 -6.31
N ILE A 118 3.45 -9.37 -6.26
CA ILE A 118 4.82 -9.54 -5.75
C ILE A 118 4.80 -9.92 -4.27
N LEU A 119 3.96 -9.26 -3.46
CA LEU A 119 3.85 -9.55 -2.03
C LEU A 119 3.31 -10.98 -1.78
N ILE A 120 2.34 -11.44 -2.57
CA ILE A 120 1.84 -12.83 -2.52
C ILE A 120 2.94 -13.83 -2.87
N GLU A 121 3.71 -13.59 -3.94
CA GLU A 121 4.81 -14.48 -4.35
C GLU A 121 5.85 -14.68 -3.26
N HIS A 122 6.13 -13.64 -2.48
CA HIS A 122 7.10 -13.66 -1.39
C HIS A 122 6.48 -13.97 -0.02
N LYS A 123 5.17 -14.24 0.05
CA LYS A 123 4.43 -14.47 1.30
C LYS A 123 4.64 -13.35 2.32
N LEU A 124 4.59 -12.11 1.85
CA LEU A 124 4.80 -10.90 2.66
C LEU A 124 3.50 -10.28 3.17
N ILE A 125 2.35 -10.85 2.81
CA ILE A 125 1.04 -10.50 3.36
C ILE A 125 0.73 -11.53 4.43
N ASP A 126 0.66 -11.07 5.67
CA ASP A 126 0.30 -11.86 6.84
C ASP A 126 -0.77 -11.10 7.64
N LEU A 127 -1.96 -11.72 7.70
CA LEU A 127 -3.16 -11.20 8.35
C LEU A 127 -3.23 -11.57 9.83
N GLU A 128 -2.35 -12.44 10.34
CA GLU A 128 -2.35 -12.83 11.77
C GLU A 128 -2.03 -11.66 12.71
N ILE A 129 -1.61 -10.51 12.17
CA ILE A 129 -1.23 -9.30 12.94
C ILE A 129 -2.40 -8.28 13.02
N GLU A 130 -3.50 -8.49 12.31
CA GLU A 130 -4.56 -7.47 12.15
C GLU A 130 -5.59 -7.41 13.29
N GLU A 131 -5.53 -8.30 14.29
CA GLU A 131 -6.43 -8.24 15.46
C GLU A 131 -5.94 -7.27 16.57
N GLU A 132 -4.67 -6.82 16.57
CA GLU A 132 -4.14 -5.96 17.65
C GLU A 132 -4.04 -4.46 17.30
N GLU A 133 -3.92 -4.06 16.03
CA GLU A 133 -3.62 -2.65 15.69
C GLU A 133 -4.86 -1.79 15.38
N LYS A 134 -6.02 -2.37 15.04
CA LYS A 134 -7.22 -1.59 14.67
C LYS A 134 -7.97 -0.94 15.83
N ALA A 135 -7.48 -1.10 17.06
CA ALA A 135 -8.10 -0.56 18.26
C ALA A 135 -7.57 0.82 18.69
N ASP A 136 -6.47 1.33 18.12
CA ASP A 136 -5.78 2.53 18.64
C ASP A 136 -6.02 3.82 17.83
N GLU A 137 -6.50 3.75 16.58
CA GLU A 137 -6.62 4.94 15.70
C GLU A 137 -8.04 5.53 15.56
N ALA A 138 -9.04 5.02 16.29
CA ALA A 138 -10.42 5.53 16.24
C ALA A 138 -10.79 6.53 17.38
N GLU A 139 -9.88 6.84 18.31
CA GLU A 139 -10.18 7.69 19.47
C GLU A 139 -9.26 8.92 19.47
N GLY A 140 -9.57 9.90 18.60
CA GLY A 140 -8.68 11.04 18.44
C GLY A 140 -9.23 12.25 17.71
N GLU A 141 -10.54 12.53 17.72
CA GLU A 141 -11.03 13.88 17.36
C GLU A 141 -12.44 14.16 17.91
N GLU A 142 -12.59 14.18 19.23
CA GLU A 142 -13.71 14.86 19.89
C GLU A 142 -13.23 15.49 21.22
N GLU A 143 -12.65 16.70 21.19
CA GLU A 143 -12.96 17.75 22.18
C GLU A 143 -12.24 19.08 21.93
N SER A 144 -12.94 20.16 22.33
CA SER A 144 -12.48 21.51 22.63
C SER A 144 -12.38 22.54 21.50
N LYS A 145 -13.47 23.31 21.32
CA LYS A 145 -13.59 24.58 22.07
C LYS A 145 -15.04 25.07 22.16
N LYS A 146 -15.64 24.86 23.33
CA LYS A 146 -16.61 25.76 23.94
C LYS A 146 -15.88 26.58 25.02
N ASP A 147 -16.46 27.74 25.31
CA ASP A 147 -16.14 28.71 26.39
C ASP A 147 -15.07 29.75 26.02
N GLU A 148 -15.23 31.05 26.25
CA GLU A 148 -16.26 31.80 26.98
C GLU A 148 -16.15 33.29 26.62
N ASN A 149 -17.29 33.97 26.59
CA ASN A 149 -17.57 35.33 27.11
C ASN A 149 -16.38 36.27 27.47
N GLU A 150 -16.33 37.48 26.90
CA GLU A 150 -16.26 38.74 27.69
C GLU A 150 -16.52 40.01 26.85
N SER A 151 -17.33 40.91 27.43
CA SER A 151 -17.51 42.36 27.19
C SER A 151 -18.46 42.85 26.09
#